data_AF-C1FIP1-F1
#
_entry.id   AF-C1FIP1-F1
#
_cell.length_a   1.000
_cell.length_b   1.000
_cell.length_c   1.000
_cell.angle_alpha   90.00
_cell.angle_beta   90.00
_cell.angle_gamma   90.00
#
_symmetry.space_group_name_H-M   'P 1'
#
loop_
_entity.id
_entity.type
_entity.pdbx_description
1 polymer ?
#
loop_
_entity_poly.entity_id
_entity_poly.type
_entity_poly.pdbx_seq_one_letter_code
_entity_poly.pdbx_strand_id
1 'polypeptide(L)'
;MSKKAAKKAAKAKAKADAKAKARLEKGLDPNPPPNPRQRLVPMMESKRAALAGTKRAAPEPDADAPAPDGDGAGTLLPKSAIIKRTTKDNEIVAEEEEEYYDWMPVDPDYYRNEPVDDDDDDDDDADGVDDPTLVDPRPTWMRRKQRAMEKKARAEALIREQDPDPQPKAPPVRIEDHGPWLPMTSHRTLHACWKMQTFASDVFICSYPKSGTTWMQNIVAQIITQCERKKNGATGATMKFKHISDVAPFLEIDPHWNHDRLDDFGRPMHTDELYENFEKFERRTYNTHLPFELVPGKGKVGEIFLPWETWAHKPGVSVRPRYVYVVRDGRDCAVSFYHHLSSQAPEDGGYAKGWNAFFDEWIEGKIAFGGWAEHLKSWQVPGDFDPAVLVVRYEDMKNNLREVVKRVATHVLGGPCQVSEQDLYRIAARCSFDRMKKEIDRFQPKSVRWSNPDYCFLRKGEVGDWEVTFTAEQEERFQKKIEEVFGFDRFGKPLGPPLLDRMSAMYSDIGVWEEAWTGIPERPIARY
;
A
#
# COMPACT_ATOMS: atom_id res chain seq x y z
N MET A 1 -23.40 -26.05 -45.01
CA MET A 1 -23.39 -24.78 -44.24
C MET A 1 -24.65 -23.98 -44.53
N SER A 2 -25.32 -23.43 -43.52
CA SER A 2 -26.54 -22.61 -43.68
C SER A 2 -26.33 -21.43 -44.63
N LYS A 3 -27.34 -21.06 -45.44
CA LYS A 3 -27.33 -19.85 -46.30
C LYS A 3 -26.90 -18.58 -45.53
N LYS A 4 -27.17 -18.53 -44.22
CA LYS A 4 -26.77 -17.45 -43.31
C LYS A 4 -25.25 -17.44 -43.04
N ALA A 5 -24.63 -18.62 -42.93
CA ALA A 5 -23.18 -18.76 -42.77
C ALA A 5 -22.42 -18.38 -44.05
N ALA A 6 -22.93 -18.77 -45.22
CA ALA A 6 -22.35 -18.38 -46.51
C ALA A 6 -22.40 -16.86 -46.73
N LYS A 7 -23.53 -16.21 -46.40
CA LYS A 7 -23.66 -14.74 -46.47
C LYS A 7 -22.73 -14.02 -45.50
N LYS A 8 -22.51 -14.58 -44.29
CA LYS A 8 -21.58 -14.04 -43.30
C LYS A 8 -20.11 -14.16 -43.77
N ALA A 9 -19.75 -15.30 -44.37
CA ALA A 9 -18.42 -15.52 -44.94
C ALA A 9 -18.13 -14.58 -46.13
N ALA A 10 -19.11 -14.41 -47.03
CA ALA A 10 -18.97 -13.48 -48.16
C ALA A 10 -18.80 -12.02 -47.70
N LYS A 11 -19.57 -11.59 -46.69
CA LYS A 11 -19.43 -10.24 -46.10
C LYS A 11 -18.09 -10.04 -45.37
N ALA A 12 -17.58 -11.09 -44.72
CA ALA A 12 -16.27 -11.05 -44.08
C ALA A 12 -15.13 -10.96 -45.11
N LYS A 13 -15.20 -11.72 -46.21
CA LYS A 13 -14.25 -11.68 -47.31
C LYS A 13 -14.22 -10.31 -47.98
N ALA A 14 -15.38 -9.76 -48.36
CA ALA A 14 -15.46 -8.42 -48.95
C ALA A 14 -14.86 -7.31 -48.05
N LYS A 15 -15.05 -7.43 -46.72
CA LYS A 15 -14.47 -6.49 -45.75
C LYS A 15 -12.95 -6.65 -45.62
N ALA A 16 -12.43 -7.88 -45.74
CA ALA A 16 -10.99 -8.15 -45.74
C ALA A 16 -10.34 -7.58 -47.02
N ASP A 17 -10.94 -7.83 -48.18
CA ASP A 17 -10.44 -7.36 -49.48
C ASP A 17 -10.42 -5.82 -49.55
N ALA A 18 -11.47 -5.15 -49.05
CA ALA A 18 -11.50 -3.69 -48.96
C ALA A 18 -10.41 -3.13 -48.02
N LYS A 19 -10.13 -3.82 -46.92
CA LYS A 19 -9.08 -3.43 -45.95
C LYS A 19 -7.68 -3.64 -46.52
N ALA A 20 -7.46 -4.71 -47.27
CA ALA A 20 -6.20 -4.98 -47.96
C ALA A 20 -5.93 -3.91 -49.04
N LYS A 21 -6.93 -3.56 -49.85
CA LYS A 21 -6.84 -2.50 -50.86
C LYS A 21 -6.50 -1.14 -50.25
N ALA A 22 -7.18 -0.76 -49.16
CA ALA A 22 -6.91 0.50 -48.45
C ALA A 22 -5.52 0.57 -47.79
N ARG A 23 -4.87 -0.58 -47.53
CA ARG A 23 -3.49 -0.63 -47.04
C ARG A 23 -2.49 -0.50 -48.17
N LEU A 24 -2.77 -1.14 -49.31
CA LEU A 24 -1.96 -1.02 -50.52
C LEU A 24 -1.89 0.43 -51.01
N GLU A 25 -3.02 1.15 -51.03
CA GLU A 25 -3.10 2.58 -51.38
C GLU A 25 -2.30 3.49 -50.42
N LYS A 26 -1.95 2.99 -49.23
CA LYS A 26 -1.14 3.68 -48.22
C LYS A 26 0.32 3.19 -48.17
N GLY A 27 0.74 2.36 -49.13
CA GLY A 27 2.09 1.78 -49.16
C GLY A 27 2.38 0.78 -48.02
N LEU A 28 1.34 0.24 -47.39
CA LEU A 28 1.45 -0.72 -46.28
C LEU A 28 1.19 -2.15 -46.77
N ASP A 29 1.82 -3.13 -46.12
CA ASP A 29 1.58 -4.56 -46.39
C ASP A 29 0.07 -4.88 -46.29
N PRO A 30 -0.56 -5.41 -47.37
CA PRO A 30 -1.98 -5.75 -47.39
C PRO A 30 -2.34 -6.92 -46.45
N ASN A 31 -1.38 -7.77 -46.09
CA ASN A 31 -1.57 -8.95 -45.25
C ASN A 31 -0.63 -8.94 -44.03
N PRO A 32 -0.80 -7.98 -43.09
CA PRO A 32 0.06 -7.89 -41.93
C PRO A 32 -0.11 -9.14 -41.02
N PRO A 33 0.94 -9.54 -40.28
CA PRO A 33 0.88 -10.69 -39.39
C PRO A 33 -0.28 -10.55 -38.38
N PRO A 34 -0.93 -11.67 -38.01
CA PRO A 34 -2.07 -11.65 -37.09
C PRO A 34 -1.66 -11.07 -35.74
N ASN A 35 -2.53 -10.23 -35.16
CA ASN A 35 -2.22 -9.55 -33.92
C ASN A 35 -1.99 -10.57 -32.76
N PRO A 36 -1.30 -10.18 -31.68
CA PRO A 36 -0.99 -11.09 -30.57
C PRO A 36 -2.24 -11.77 -29.97
N ARG A 37 -3.38 -11.06 -29.91
CA ARG A 37 -4.66 -11.63 -29.45
C ARG A 37 -5.20 -12.75 -30.35
N GLN A 38 -4.98 -12.68 -31.66
CA GLN A 38 -5.41 -13.72 -32.62
C GLN A 38 -4.50 -14.95 -32.59
N ARG A 39 -3.22 -14.79 -32.20
CA ARG A 39 -2.30 -15.91 -31.96
C ARG A 39 -2.61 -16.68 -30.67
N LEU A 40 -3.23 -16.03 -29.69
CA LEU A 40 -3.61 -16.65 -28.41
C LEU A 40 -4.86 -17.53 -28.48
N VAL A 41 -5.73 -17.35 -29.48
CA VAL A 41 -7.01 -18.09 -29.59
C VAL A 41 -6.80 -19.61 -29.77
N PRO A 42 -5.93 -20.10 -30.69
CA PRO A 42 -5.67 -21.53 -30.82
C PRO A 42 -5.03 -22.14 -29.57
N MET A 43 -4.20 -21.35 -28.86
CA MET A 43 -3.53 -21.78 -27.63
C MET A 43 -4.50 -21.90 -26.44
N MET A 44 -5.49 -21.00 -26.37
CA MET A 44 -6.58 -21.04 -25.39
C MET A 44 -7.56 -22.19 -25.67
N GLU A 45 -7.85 -22.49 -26.94
CA GLU A 45 -8.69 -23.63 -27.33
C GLU A 45 -8.01 -24.98 -27.03
N SER A 46 -6.70 -25.09 -27.26
CA SER A 46 -5.88 -26.24 -26.87
C SER A 46 -5.88 -26.46 -25.33
N LYS A 47 -5.71 -25.39 -24.54
CA LYS A 47 -5.80 -25.48 -23.07
C LYS A 47 -7.20 -25.85 -22.58
N ARG A 48 -8.25 -25.39 -23.25
CA ARG A 48 -9.65 -25.73 -22.89
C ARG A 48 -9.98 -27.19 -23.17
N ALA A 49 -9.41 -27.78 -24.23
CA ALA A 49 -9.51 -29.21 -24.50
C ALA A 49 -8.74 -30.05 -23.47
N ALA A 50 -7.58 -29.57 -23.01
CA ALA A 50 -6.80 -30.24 -21.96
C ALA A 50 -7.49 -30.24 -20.58
N LEU A 51 -8.24 -29.18 -20.25
CA LEU A 51 -9.01 -29.09 -18.99
C LEU A 51 -10.34 -29.87 -19.00
N ALA A 52 -10.85 -30.27 -20.17
CA ALA A 52 -12.06 -31.10 -20.23
C ALA A 52 -11.81 -32.59 -19.91
N GLY A 53 -10.55 -33.02 -19.88
CA GLY A 53 -10.14 -34.41 -19.64
C GLY A 53 -10.00 -34.81 -18.16
N THR A 54 -10.07 -33.87 -17.22
CA THR A 54 -9.87 -34.15 -15.78
C THR A 54 -11.19 -34.03 -15.00
N LYS A 55 -12.09 -35.00 -15.17
CA LYS A 55 -13.17 -35.22 -14.20
C LYS A 55 -12.62 -35.96 -12.98
N ARG A 56 -12.48 -35.27 -11.85
CA ARG A 56 -12.40 -35.91 -10.53
C ARG A 56 -13.78 -36.48 -10.19
N ALA A 57 -13.83 -37.77 -9.87
CA ALA A 57 -15.03 -38.44 -9.35
C ALA A 57 -15.38 -37.90 -7.95
N ALA A 58 -16.68 -37.74 -7.67
CA ALA A 58 -17.18 -37.39 -6.35
C ALA A 58 -17.07 -38.61 -5.41
N PRO A 59 -16.79 -38.43 -4.10
CA PRO A 59 -16.82 -39.52 -3.14
C PRO A 59 -18.28 -39.90 -2.82
N GLU A 60 -18.55 -41.20 -2.71
CA GLU A 60 -19.82 -41.76 -2.24
C GLU A 60 -20.02 -41.51 -0.74
N PRO A 61 -21.27 -41.44 -0.25
CA PRO A 61 -21.56 -41.26 1.18
C PRO A 61 -21.40 -42.58 1.94
N ASP A 62 -20.60 -42.54 3.02
CA ASP A 62 -20.49 -43.64 3.99
C ASP A 62 -21.85 -43.96 4.61
N ALA A 63 -22.22 -45.24 4.50
CA ALA A 63 -23.34 -45.85 5.17
C ALA A 63 -22.85 -46.48 6.47
N ASP A 64 -22.73 -45.70 7.55
CA ASP A 64 -22.76 -46.19 8.93
C ASP A 64 -22.78 -45.01 9.91
N ALA A 65 -23.97 -44.51 10.23
CA ALA A 65 -24.21 -43.73 11.45
C ALA A 65 -25.68 -43.91 11.89
N PRO A 66 -25.94 -44.26 13.17
CA PRO A 66 -27.27 -44.56 13.67
C PRO A 66 -28.09 -43.29 13.97
N ALA A 67 -29.41 -43.40 13.86
CA ALA A 67 -30.41 -42.42 14.30
C ALA A 67 -31.49 -43.15 15.14
N PRO A 68 -32.43 -42.46 15.80
CA PRO A 68 -32.28 -41.37 16.78
C PRO A 68 -33.18 -41.62 18.04
N ASP A 69 -32.93 -40.93 19.15
CA ASP A 69 -33.89 -40.67 20.25
C ASP A 69 -33.40 -39.36 20.91
N GLY A 70 -34.15 -38.32 21.28
CA GLY A 70 -35.57 -37.98 21.27
C GLY A 70 -35.66 -36.62 22.01
N ASP A 71 -36.64 -35.80 21.61
CA ASP A 71 -37.26 -34.68 22.33
C ASP A 71 -36.48 -33.38 22.64
N GLY A 72 -37.05 -32.25 22.16
CA GLY A 72 -36.78 -30.92 22.71
C GLY A 72 -37.01 -29.73 21.78
N ALA A 73 -38.29 -29.39 21.52
CA ALA A 73 -38.85 -28.06 21.18
C ALA A 73 -38.00 -27.06 20.38
N GLY A 74 -38.34 -26.74 19.12
CA GLY A 74 -39.21 -25.58 18.78
C GLY A 74 -38.34 -24.39 18.36
N THR A 75 -38.52 -23.66 17.27
CA THR A 75 -39.68 -23.41 16.40
C THR A 75 -39.15 -22.92 15.04
N LEU A 76 -39.82 -23.35 13.98
CA LEU A 76 -39.58 -22.99 12.59
C LEU A 76 -40.34 -21.70 12.19
N LEU A 77 -39.65 -20.84 11.42
CA LEU A 77 -40.13 -19.98 10.32
C LEU A 77 -40.85 -18.64 10.68
N PRO A 78 -40.97 -17.63 9.76
CA PRO A 78 -40.77 -17.68 8.30
C PRO A 78 -40.08 -16.47 7.60
N LYS A 79 -39.79 -16.71 6.30
CA LYS A 79 -39.68 -15.69 5.23
C LYS A 79 -41.07 -15.14 4.86
N SER A 80 -41.21 -13.82 4.68
CA SER A 80 -42.03 -13.11 3.65
C SER A 80 -42.24 -11.65 4.07
N ALA A 81 -41.85 -10.68 3.26
CA ALA A 81 -42.69 -9.90 2.33
C ALA A 81 -43.20 -8.56 2.90
N ILE A 82 -42.62 -7.48 2.37
CA ILE A 82 -43.24 -6.23 1.85
C ILE A 82 -44.43 -5.66 2.63
N ILE A 83 -44.27 -4.45 3.20
CA ILE A 83 -45.27 -3.37 3.07
C ILE A 83 -44.54 -2.02 2.90
N LYS A 84 -44.73 -1.39 1.73
CA LYS A 84 -44.57 0.04 1.51
C LYS A 84 -45.85 0.74 1.99
N ARG A 85 -45.74 1.88 2.67
CA ARG A 85 -46.78 2.93 2.62
C ARG A 85 -46.13 4.30 2.48
N THR A 86 -46.50 4.97 1.38
CA THR A 86 -46.38 6.40 1.11
C THR A 86 -47.73 7.06 1.39
N THR A 87 -47.73 8.28 1.91
CA THR A 87 -48.88 9.21 1.90
C THR A 87 -48.65 10.33 0.88
N LYS A 88 -49.72 11.08 0.57
CA LYS A 88 -49.93 11.77 -0.72
C LYS A 88 -49.66 13.28 -0.72
N ASP A 89 -49.31 13.87 0.42
CA ASP A 89 -49.12 15.33 0.54
C ASP A 89 -47.84 15.58 1.33
N ASN A 90 -46.79 15.96 0.60
CA ASN A 90 -45.40 16.06 1.03
C ASN A 90 -45.16 17.21 2.04
N GLU A 91 -45.82 17.17 3.21
CA GLU A 91 -45.63 18.10 4.32
C GLU A 91 -44.78 17.47 5.43
N ILE A 92 -43.71 18.19 5.80
CA ILE A 92 -42.85 17.89 6.94
C ILE A 92 -43.53 18.51 8.16
N VAL A 93 -43.99 17.69 9.10
CA VAL A 93 -44.32 18.13 10.45
C VAL A 93 -43.05 17.96 11.27
N ALA A 94 -42.56 19.07 11.84
CA ALA A 94 -41.49 19.08 12.81
C ALA A 94 -42.00 18.48 14.12
N GLU A 95 -41.31 17.47 14.64
CA GLU A 95 -41.43 17.07 16.05
C GLU A 95 -40.10 17.42 16.72
N GLU A 96 -40.18 18.44 17.57
CA GLU A 96 -39.21 18.78 18.59
C GLU A 96 -39.28 17.70 19.67
N GLU A 97 -38.15 17.03 19.93
CA GLU A 97 -37.93 16.34 21.21
C GLU A 97 -36.67 16.96 21.84
N GLU A 98 -36.94 17.93 22.73
CA GLU A 98 -36.05 18.35 23.79
C GLU A 98 -35.95 17.22 24.82
N GLU A 99 -34.77 16.64 25.00
CA GLU A 99 -34.46 15.89 26.22
C GLU A 99 -33.29 16.54 26.98
N TYR A 100 -33.73 17.15 28.07
CA TYR A 100 -33.08 17.81 29.18
C TYR A 100 -32.09 16.87 29.91
N TYR A 101 -30.80 17.22 29.93
CA TYR A 101 -29.87 16.68 30.94
C TYR A 101 -29.66 17.72 32.03
N ASP A 102 -30.11 17.34 33.22
CA ASP A 102 -30.07 18.09 34.46
C ASP A 102 -28.62 18.36 34.90
N TRP A 103 -28.33 19.61 35.22
CA TRP A 103 -27.03 20.09 35.68
C TRP A 103 -26.89 19.81 37.19
N MET A 104 -25.96 18.92 37.58
CA MET A 104 -25.51 18.85 38.97
C MET A 104 -24.43 19.93 39.21
N PRO A 105 -24.56 20.77 40.26
CA PRO A 105 -23.59 21.81 40.56
C PRO A 105 -22.28 21.20 41.09
N VAL A 106 -21.17 21.57 40.47
CA VAL A 106 -19.82 21.23 40.94
C VAL A 106 -19.47 22.14 42.12
N ASP A 107 -19.08 21.51 43.23
CA ASP A 107 -18.64 22.12 44.47
C ASP A 107 -17.47 23.12 44.23
N PRO A 108 -17.56 24.39 44.68
CA PRO A 108 -16.53 25.40 44.43
C PRO A 108 -15.21 25.22 45.22
N ASP A 109 -15.09 24.24 46.11
CA ASP A 109 -13.89 24.07 46.97
C ASP A 109 -12.83 23.08 46.43
N TYR A 110 -12.95 22.60 45.18
CA TYR A 110 -12.06 21.56 44.63
C TYR A 110 -10.60 22.03 44.33
N TYR A 111 -10.28 23.32 44.48
CA TYR A 111 -8.90 23.83 44.40
C TYR A 111 -8.44 24.38 45.74
N ARG A 112 -8.14 23.49 46.69
CA ARG A 112 -7.25 23.81 47.80
C ARG A 112 -6.08 22.83 47.79
N ASN A 113 -4.93 23.33 47.33
CA ASN A 113 -3.64 22.66 47.43
C ASN A 113 -3.26 22.50 48.91
N GLU A 114 -3.04 21.27 49.35
CA GLU A 114 -2.05 20.97 50.41
C GLU A 114 -1.24 19.72 50.00
N PRO A 115 0.06 19.67 50.31
CA PRO A 115 0.92 18.55 49.96
C PRO A 115 0.68 17.41 50.96
N VAL A 116 0.27 16.25 50.46
CA VAL A 116 0.22 15.02 51.26
C VAL A 116 1.41 14.17 50.84
N ASP A 117 2.39 14.10 51.74
CA ASP A 117 3.39 13.04 51.78
C ASP A 117 2.66 11.74 52.13
N ASP A 118 2.50 10.81 51.18
CA ASP A 118 2.10 9.43 51.48
C ASP A 118 3.26 8.50 51.09
N ASP A 119 4.10 8.25 52.08
CA ASP A 119 4.81 6.99 52.26
C ASP A 119 3.75 5.89 52.47
N ASP A 120 3.61 4.97 51.51
CA ASP A 120 3.01 3.64 51.72
C ASP A 120 3.63 2.67 50.70
N ASP A 121 4.84 2.20 51.05
CA ASP A 121 5.43 0.96 50.54
C ASP A 121 4.91 -0.17 51.44
N ASP A 122 4.01 -1.02 50.94
CA ASP A 122 3.75 -2.34 51.52
C ASP A 122 3.46 -3.38 50.42
N ASP A 123 3.81 -4.62 50.76
CA ASP A 123 3.73 -5.90 50.05
C ASP A 123 4.90 -6.22 49.10
N ASP A 124 5.94 -6.93 49.57
CA ASP A 124 6.00 -8.35 49.99
C ASP A 124 6.53 -9.23 48.84
N ASP A 125 7.85 -9.43 48.84
CA ASP A 125 8.46 -10.65 48.33
C ASP A 125 9.55 -11.07 49.33
N ALA A 126 9.11 -11.93 50.26
CA ALA A 126 9.96 -12.72 51.11
C ALA A 126 10.77 -13.70 50.26
N ASP A 127 12.09 -13.57 50.25
CA ASP A 127 13.05 -14.68 50.13
C ASP A 127 14.49 -14.17 50.30
N GLY A 128 15.03 -14.32 51.51
CA GLY A 128 16.44 -14.07 51.79
C GLY A 128 16.70 -13.82 53.27
N VAL A 129 17.25 -14.82 53.95
CA VAL A 129 17.65 -14.76 55.37
C VAL A 129 18.71 -13.65 55.55
N ASP A 130 18.29 -12.48 56.02
CA ASP A 130 19.22 -11.45 56.51
C ASP A 130 19.72 -11.87 57.89
N ASP A 131 21.02 -12.14 57.99
CA ASP A 131 21.74 -12.26 59.26
C ASP A 131 21.62 -10.92 60.01
N PRO A 132 20.99 -10.89 61.21
CA PRO A 132 20.70 -9.64 61.92
C PRO A 132 21.94 -8.95 62.52
N THR A 133 23.16 -9.42 62.23
CA THR A 133 24.41 -8.86 62.78
C THR A 133 25.20 -7.95 61.84
N LEU A 134 24.73 -7.68 60.62
CA LEU A 134 25.41 -6.80 59.65
C LEU A 134 24.52 -5.63 59.20
N VAL A 135 24.46 -4.59 60.03
CA VAL A 135 23.87 -3.30 59.62
C VAL A 135 24.83 -2.62 58.65
N ASP A 136 24.48 -2.60 57.36
CA ASP A 136 25.21 -1.83 56.35
C ASP A 136 25.24 -0.33 56.72
N PRO A 137 26.41 0.26 57.02
CA PRO A 137 26.52 1.61 57.56
C PRO A 137 26.25 2.71 56.52
N ARG A 138 25.96 2.36 55.26
CA ARG A 138 25.79 3.34 54.17
C ARG A 138 24.42 4.03 54.22
N PRO A 139 24.32 5.31 53.82
CA PRO A 139 23.04 6.01 53.73
C PRO A 139 22.02 5.30 52.83
N THR A 140 20.74 5.43 53.14
CA THR A 140 19.63 4.76 52.43
C THR A 140 19.62 5.04 50.92
N TRP A 141 19.98 6.26 50.50
CA TRP A 141 20.08 6.62 49.08
C TRP A 141 21.20 5.87 48.34
N MET A 142 22.33 5.57 49.00
CA MET A 142 23.41 4.76 48.40
C MET A 142 22.98 3.31 48.27
N ARG A 143 22.26 2.77 49.27
CA ARG A 143 21.69 1.42 49.22
C ARG A 143 20.65 1.28 48.10
N ARG A 144 19.74 2.26 47.95
CA ARG A 144 18.78 2.32 46.84
C ARG A 144 19.49 2.40 45.48
N LYS A 145 20.53 3.23 45.35
CA LYS A 145 21.32 3.35 44.13
C LYS A 145 22.05 2.03 43.79
N GLN A 146 22.60 1.34 44.79
CA GLN A 146 23.25 0.05 44.58
C GLN A 146 22.26 -1.03 44.19
N ARG A 147 21.11 -1.15 44.87
CA ARG A 147 20.04 -2.09 44.50
C ARG A 147 19.51 -1.83 43.09
N ALA A 148 19.40 -0.56 42.68
CA ALA A 148 19.03 -0.20 41.31
C ALA A 148 20.09 -0.62 40.28
N MET A 149 21.39 -0.47 40.62
CA MET A 149 22.48 -0.95 39.76
C MET A 149 22.54 -2.47 39.68
N GLU A 150 22.31 -3.18 40.78
CA GLU A 150 22.26 -4.64 40.84
C GLU A 150 21.05 -5.20 40.09
N LYS A 151 19.88 -4.57 40.22
CA LYS A 151 18.67 -4.91 39.45
C LYS A 151 18.87 -4.68 37.95
N LYS A 152 19.54 -3.59 37.57
CA LYS A 152 19.93 -3.31 36.18
C LYS A 152 20.93 -4.35 35.66
N ALA A 153 21.98 -4.66 36.43
CA ALA A 153 22.98 -5.66 36.04
C ALA A 153 22.37 -7.07 35.92
N ARG A 154 21.44 -7.44 36.80
CA ARG A 154 20.70 -8.71 36.73
C ARG A 154 19.79 -8.76 35.51
N ALA A 155 19.10 -7.67 35.18
CA ALA A 155 18.30 -7.57 33.96
C ALA A 155 19.17 -7.67 32.70
N GLU A 156 20.31 -6.98 32.67
CA GLU A 156 21.28 -7.05 31.56
C GLU A 156 21.89 -8.45 31.41
N ALA A 157 22.16 -9.14 32.52
CA ALA A 157 22.63 -10.53 32.52
C ALA A 157 21.55 -11.50 32.00
N LEU A 158 20.29 -11.32 32.41
CA LEU A 158 19.17 -12.14 31.94
C LEU A 158 18.94 -11.98 30.43
N ILE A 159 19.05 -10.74 29.93
CA ILE A 159 18.98 -10.43 28.49
C ILE A 159 20.13 -11.11 27.73
N ARG A 160 21.34 -11.10 28.31
CA ARG A 160 22.54 -11.71 27.73
C ARG A 160 22.51 -13.24 27.73
N GLU A 161 21.81 -13.84 28.68
CA GLU A 161 21.65 -15.30 28.80
C GLU A 161 20.53 -15.83 27.89
N GLN A 162 19.53 -15.00 27.58
CA GLN A 162 18.42 -15.35 26.67
C GLN A 162 18.73 -15.18 25.18
N ASP A 163 19.77 -14.43 24.82
CA ASP A 163 20.15 -14.17 23.42
C ASP A 163 21.63 -14.51 23.20
N PRO A 164 21.96 -15.75 22.78
CA PRO A 164 23.34 -16.14 22.55
C PRO A 164 23.79 -15.44 21.26
N ASP A 165 24.60 -14.40 21.46
CA ASP A 165 25.24 -13.54 20.46
C ASP A 165 24.32 -12.42 19.94
N PRO A 166 24.50 -11.15 20.38
CA PRO A 166 23.74 -10.04 19.82
C PRO A 166 24.09 -9.99 18.32
N GLN A 167 23.12 -10.32 17.47
CA GLN A 167 23.26 -10.14 16.04
C GLN A 167 23.88 -8.76 15.79
N PRO A 168 24.92 -8.65 14.95
CA PRO A 168 25.55 -7.37 14.70
C PRO A 168 24.47 -6.37 14.30
N LYS A 169 24.31 -5.31 15.10
CA LYS A 169 23.34 -4.24 14.80
C LYS A 169 23.55 -3.86 13.35
N ALA A 170 22.47 -3.93 12.56
CA ALA A 170 22.52 -3.55 11.15
C ALA A 170 23.20 -2.18 11.05
N PRO A 171 24.11 -1.98 10.07
CA PRO A 171 24.80 -0.72 9.91
C PRO A 171 23.77 0.42 9.80
N PRO A 172 24.08 1.62 10.32
CA PRO A 172 23.16 2.74 10.24
C PRO A 172 22.82 3.04 8.77
N VAL A 173 21.54 3.20 8.48
CA VAL A 173 21.07 3.63 7.14
C VAL A 173 21.69 5.00 6.86
N ARG A 174 22.48 5.09 5.79
CA ARG A 174 23.07 6.33 5.30
C ARG A 174 22.38 6.73 4.01
N ILE A 175 21.88 7.96 3.95
CA ILE A 175 21.19 8.47 2.76
C ILE A 175 22.13 8.46 1.55
N GLU A 176 23.42 8.66 1.81
CA GLU A 176 24.51 8.69 0.83
C GLU A 176 24.77 7.33 0.18
N ASP A 177 24.36 6.24 0.82
CA ASP A 177 24.47 4.88 0.27
C ASP A 177 23.32 4.57 -0.73
N HIS A 178 22.37 5.50 -0.88
CA HIS A 178 21.24 5.39 -1.79
C HIS A 178 21.31 6.42 -2.93
N GLY A 179 20.68 6.08 -4.05
CA GLY A 179 20.64 6.90 -5.26
C GLY A 179 20.97 6.09 -6.50
N PRO A 180 21.20 6.75 -7.66
CA PRO A 180 21.20 8.20 -7.87
C PRO A 180 19.80 8.82 -7.78
N TRP A 181 19.71 10.15 -7.67
CA TRP A 181 18.44 10.89 -7.48
C TRP A 181 18.11 11.79 -8.67
N LEU A 182 16.85 12.27 -8.72
CA LEU A 182 16.47 13.30 -9.69
C LEU A 182 17.20 14.62 -9.38
N PRO A 183 17.45 15.49 -10.38
CA PRO A 183 18.06 16.80 -10.15
C PRO A 183 17.31 17.69 -9.15
N MET A 184 15.99 17.45 -8.99
CA MET A 184 15.11 18.16 -8.06
C MET A 184 14.97 17.49 -6.68
N THR A 185 15.87 16.57 -6.34
CA THR A 185 15.88 15.83 -5.07
C THR A 185 17.22 16.02 -4.39
N SER A 186 17.32 17.04 -3.54
CA SER A 186 18.54 17.31 -2.77
C SER A 186 18.69 16.39 -1.54
N HIS A 187 19.92 16.21 -1.07
CA HIS A 187 20.19 15.50 0.20
C HIS A 187 19.47 16.16 1.39
N ARG A 188 19.37 17.50 1.41
CA ARG A 188 18.61 18.24 2.43
C ARG A 188 17.15 17.80 2.44
N THR A 189 16.53 17.68 1.27
CA THR A 189 15.16 17.17 1.10
C THR A 189 15.02 15.72 1.52
N LEU A 190 15.97 14.84 1.17
CA LEU A 190 15.95 13.44 1.62
C LEU A 190 16.03 13.33 3.15
N HIS A 191 16.88 14.12 3.80
CA HIS A 191 16.94 14.19 5.26
C HIS A 191 15.63 14.71 5.86
N ALA A 192 14.99 15.71 5.23
CA ALA A 192 13.71 16.23 5.66
C ALA A 192 12.61 15.17 5.55
N CYS A 193 12.56 14.44 4.42
CA CYS A 193 11.64 13.32 4.20
C CYS A 193 11.83 12.25 5.29
N TRP A 194 13.08 11.87 5.57
CA TRP A 194 13.38 10.82 6.54
C TRP A 194 13.02 11.22 7.98
N LYS A 195 13.22 12.49 8.36
CA LYS A 195 12.92 13.01 9.70
C LYS A 195 11.46 13.46 9.90
N MET A 196 10.68 13.51 8.82
CA MET A 196 9.31 14.00 8.83
C MET A 196 8.47 13.34 9.94
N GLN A 197 7.72 14.15 10.68
CA GLN A 197 6.72 13.61 11.60
C GLN A 197 5.55 12.99 10.84
N THR A 198 5.25 11.73 11.13
CA THR A 198 4.12 11.00 10.57
C THR A 198 2.96 10.91 11.55
N PHE A 199 1.76 10.83 11.00
CA PHE A 199 0.51 10.56 11.69
C PHE A 199 -0.08 9.23 11.20
N ALA A 200 -0.91 8.59 12.03
CA ALA A 200 -1.54 7.30 11.70
C ALA A 200 -2.51 7.44 10.52
N SER A 201 -2.96 8.67 10.29
CA SER A 201 -3.79 9.04 9.16
C SER A 201 -3.02 9.24 7.85
N ASP A 202 -1.69 9.34 7.88
CA ASP A 202 -0.94 9.59 6.64
C ASP A 202 -0.95 8.34 5.74
N VAL A 203 -0.96 8.60 4.44
CA VAL A 203 -0.92 7.56 3.41
C VAL A 203 0.25 7.81 2.48
N PHE A 204 1.14 6.83 2.34
CA PHE A 204 2.27 6.88 1.42
C PHE A 204 2.04 5.88 0.28
N ILE A 205 1.98 6.39 -0.94
CA ILE A 205 1.89 5.59 -2.16
C ILE A 205 3.30 5.39 -2.67
N CYS A 206 3.84 4.21 -2.42
CA CYS A 206 5.23 3.88 -2.63
C CYS A 206 5.37 2.98 -3.86
N SER A 207 6.42 3.16 -4.66
CA SER A 207 6.64 2.30 -5.83
C SER A 207 8.00 2.58 -6.45
N TYR A 208 8.61 1.61 -7.12
CA TYR A 208 9.65 1.96 -8.10
C TYR A 208 9.00 2.77 -9.25
N PRO A 209 9.70 3.75 -9.86
CA PRO A 209 9.16 4.52 -10.97
C PRO A 209 8.48 3.64 -12.03
N LYS A 210 7.35 4.13 -12.56
CA LYS A 210 6.59 3.49 -13.65
C LYS A 210 5.91 2.15 -13.30
N SER A 211 5.76 1.84 -12.01
CA SER A 211 5.02 0.66 -11.54
C SER A 211 3.51 0.89 -11.39
N GLY A 212 2.99 2.09 -11.62
CA GLY A 212 1.55 2.40 -11.52
C GLY A 212 1.17 3.45 -10.47
N THR A 213 2.13 4.21 -9.98
CA THR A 213 1.99 5.25 -8.94
C THR A 213 0.82 6.20 -9.20
N THR A 214 0.75 6.80 -10.38
CA THR A 214 -0.33 7.74 -10.75
C THR A 214 -1.71 7.10 -10.76
N TRP A 215 -1.79 5.81 -11.11
CA TRP A 215 -3.04 5.07 -11.04
C TRP A 215 -3.47 4.88 -9.59
N MET A 216 -2.53 4.50 -8.72
CA MET A 216 -2.80 4.33 -7.29
C MET A 216 -3.12 5.66 -6.59
N GLN A 217 -2.43 6.76 -6.92
CA GLN A 217 -2.78 8.11 -6.46
C GLN A 217 -4.24 8.42 -6.75
N ASN A 218 -4.70 8.15 -7.97
CA ASN A 218 -6.10 8.40 -8.32
C ASN A 218 -7.05 7.46 -7.55
N ILE A 219 -6.71 6.19 -7.37
CA ILE A 219 -7.51 5.23 -6.58
C ILE A 219 -7.68 5.73 -5.13
N VAL A 220 -6.58 6.02 -4.45
CA VAL A 220 -6.57 6.51 -3.07
C VAL A 220 -7.33 7.83 -2.95
N ALA A 221 -7.11 8.75 -3.88
CA ALA A 221 -7.82 10.02 -3.94
C ALA A 221 -9.35 9.82 -4.04
N GLN A 222 -9.81 8.95 -4.94
CA GLN A 222 -11.23 8.63 -5.06
C GLN A 222 -11.80 7.93 -3.81
N ILE A 223 -11.02 7.07 -3.14
CA ILE A 223 -11.44 6.42 -1.90
C ILE A 223 -11.64 7.46 -0.79
N ILE A 224 -10.63 8.28 -0.52
CA ILE A 224 -10.66 9.32 0.52
C ILE A 224 -11.88 10.23 0.32
N THR A 225 -12.10 10.72 -0.90
CA THR A 225 -13.22 11.63 -1.16
C THR A 225 -14.60 11.00 -1.21
N GLN A 226 -14.72 9.81 -1.77
CA GLN A 226 -16.02 9.15 -1.88
C GLN A 226 -16.47 8.59 -0.52
N CYS A 227 -15.52 8.25 0.36
CA CYS A 227 -15.79 7.51 1.59
C CYS A 227 -15.63 8.37 2.85
N GLU A 228 -14.52 9.10 3.03
CA GLU A 228 -14.28 9.89 4.25
C GLU A 228 -15.17 11.14 4.27
N ARG A 229 -15.21 11.89 3.16
CA ARG A 229 -16.05 13.10 3.11
C ARG A 229 -17.54 12.80 3.21
N LYS A 230 -17.99 11.66 2.68
CA LYS A 230 -19.38 11.22 2.81
C LYS A 230 -19.74 10.92 4.27
N LYS A 231 -18.82 10.34 5.04
CA LYS A 231 -19.00 10.17 6.50
C LYS A 231 -19.12 11.52 7.22
N ASN A 232 -18.38 12.52 6.76
CA ASN A 232 -18.42 13.88 7.29
C ASN A 232 -19.60 14.73 6.74
N GLY A 233 -20.65 14.08 6.20
CA GLY A 233 -21.88 14.75 5.76
C GLY A 233 -21.81 15.45 4.39
N ALA A 234 -20.69 15.36 3.66
CA ALA A 234 -20.57 15.98 2.35
C ALA A 234 -21.40 15.25 1.30
N THR A 235 -22.55 15.82 0.92
CA THR A 235 -23.40 15.28 -0.15
C THR A 235 -22.82 15.63 -1.53
N GLY A 236 -22.79 14.66 -2.45
CA GLY A 236 -22.36 14.88 -3.84
C GLY A 236 -20.85 14.99 -4.08
N ALA A 237 -20.00 14.63 -3.11
CA ALA A 237 -18.53 14.77 -3.18
C ALA A 237 -17.87 13.92 -4.29
N THR A 238 -17.98 14.37 -5.53
CA THR A 238 -17.10 13.94 -6.62
C THR A 238 -15.85 14.80 -6.51
N MET A 239 -14.71 14.19 -6.20
CA MET A 239 -13.45 14.93 -6.09
C MET A 239 -13.10 15.62 -7.39
N LYS A 240 -13.07 16.95 -7.34
CA LYS A 240 -12.47 17.80 -8.37
C LYS A 240 -11.14 18.34 -7.83
N PHE A 241 -10.07 17.57 -7.97
CA PHE A 241 -8.72 18.14 -7.96
C PHE A 241 -8.37 18.63 -9.36
N LYS A 242 -7.59 19.71 -9.44
CA LYS A 242 -7.11 20.23 -10.73
C LYS A 242 -6.01 19.31 -11.25
N HIS A 243 -5.12 18.88 -10.36
CA HIS A 243 -4.03 17.96 -10.68
C HIS A 243 -3.81 16.93 -9.56
N ILE A 244 -3.30 15.75 -9.91
CA ILE A 244 -3.14 14.65 -8.95
C ILE A 244 -2.18 14.99 -7.81
N SER A 245 -1.18 15.84 -8.08
CA SER A 245 -0.25 16.36 -7.07
C SER A 245 -0.90 17.29 -6.05
N ASP A 246 -2.10 17.83 -6.32
CA ASP A 246 -2.84 18.60 -5.32
C ASP A 246 -3.29 17.69 -4.17
N VAL A 247 -3.46 16.38 -4.41
CA VAL A 247 -3.95 15.41 -3.42
C VAL A 247 -2.85 14.52 -2.88
N ALA A 248 -1.96 14.07 -3.78
CA ALA A 248 -0.86 13.19 -3.46
C ALA A 248 0.43 13.77 -4.04
N PRO A 249 1.03 14.81 -3.45
CA PRO A 249 2.29 15.39 -3.89
C PRO A 249 3.44 14.39 -3.79
N PHE A 250 4.47 14.63 -4.60
CA PHE A 250 5.68 13.83 -4.62
C PHE A 250 6.56 14.21 -3.42
N LEU A 251 6.79 13.28 -2.50
CA LEU A 251 7.42 13.57 -1.21
C LEU A 251 8.84 14.14 -1.36
N GLU A 252 9.69 13.48 -2.15
CA GLU A 252 11.12 13.74 -2.22
C GLU A 252 11.54 14.76 -3.30
N ILE A 253 10.76 15.82 -3.52
CA ILE A 253 11.17 16.91 -4.44
C ILE A 253 11.32 18.24 -3.70
N ASP A 254 12.38 18.97 -4.03
CA ASP A 254 12.79 20.20 -3.34
C ASP A 254 11.67 21.26 -3.26
N PRO A 255 10.86 21.51 -4.31
CA PRO A 255 9.82 22.55 -4.26
C PRO A 255 8.68 22.30 -3.25
N HIS A 256 8.54 21.07 -2.74
CA HIS A 256 7.52 20.73 -1.75
C HIS A 256 7.97 20.96 -0.30
N TRP A 257 9.21 21.41 -0.09
CA TRP A 257 9.79 21.62 1.24
C TRP A 257 10.16 23.09 1.43
N ASN A 258 9.68 23.67 2.53
CA ASN A 258 10.20 24.93 3.03
C ASN A 258 11.21 24.62 4.12
N HIS A 259 12.48 24.65 3.75
CA HIS A 259 13.54 24.27 4.67
C HIS A 259 13.94 25.35 5.68
N ASP A 260 13.39 26.55 5.54
CA ASP A 260 13.61 27.66 6.47
C ASP A 260 12.48 27.76 7.50
N ARG A 261 11.34 27.11 7.21
CA ARG A 261 10.22 26.92 8.14
C ARG A 261 10.38 25.57 8.86
N LEU A 262 10.58 25.64 10.17
CA LEU A 262 10.73 24.46 11.01
C LEU A 262 9.50 24.25 11.89
N ASP A 263 9.20 22.99 12.21
CA ASP A 263 8.21 22.64 13.23
C ASP A 263 8.79 22.84 14.65
N ASP A 264 7.96 22.58 15.67
CA ASP A 264 8.34 22.72 17.09
C ASP A 264 9.55 21.86 17.50
N PHE A 265 9.94 20.89 16.66
CA PHE A 265 11.07 19.98 16.88
C PHE A 265 12.27 20.33 15.99
N GLY A 266 12.25 21.48 15.33
CA GLY A 266 13.34 21.96 14.48
C GLY A 266 13.45 21.20 13.15
N ARG A 267 12.38 20.54 12.68
CA ARG A 267 12.38 19.77 11.43
C ARG A 267 11.78 20.59 10.30
N PRO A 268 12.33 20.54 9.07
CA PRO A 268 11.75 21.21 7.91
C PRO A 268 10.29 20.83 7.69
N MET A 269 9.49 21.82 7.29
CA MET A 269 8.08 21.64 6.99
C MET A 269 7.82 21.66 5.48
N HIS A 270 6.66 21.14 5.08
CA HIS A 270 6.15 21.37 3.72
C HIS A 270 5.80 22.84 3.49
N THR A 271 5.66 23.22 2.22
CA THR A 271 5.17 24.55 1.85
C THR A 271 3.72 24.77 2.31
N ASP A 272 3.32 26.03 2.47
CA ASP A 272 1.97 26.38 2.93
C ASP A 272 0.88 25.89 1.96
N GLU A 273 1.13 25.97 0.65
CA GLU A 273 0.23 25.43 -0.40
C GLU A 273 -0.05 23.94 -0.22
N LEU A 274 0.94 23.15 0.22
CA LEU A 274 0.71 21.73 0.49
C LEU A 274 -0.14 21.51 1.74
N TYR A 275 0.08 22.29 2.80
CA TYR A 275 -0.76 22.20 4.00
C TYR A 275 -2.22 22.60 3.71
N GLU A 276 -2.44 23.68 2.96
CA GLU A 276 -3.78 24.08 2.50
C GLU A 276 -4.47 22.95 1.72
N ASN A 277 -3.72 22.26 0.85
CA ASN A 277 -4.23 21.10 0.13
C ASN A 277 -4.57 19.94 1.08
N PHE A 278 -3.70 19.60 2.02
CA PHE A 278 -3.97 18.54 2.99
C PHE A 278 -5.18 18.81 3.87
N GLU A 279 -5.37 20.04 4.32
CA GLU A 279 -6.57 20.47 5.04
C GLU A 279 -7.82 20.30 4.18
N LYS A 280 -7.76 20.79 2.92
CA LYS A 280 -8.87 20.67 1.97
C LYS A 280 -9.26 19.23 1.63
N PHE A 281 -8.30 18.31 1.63
CA PHE A 281 -8.53 16.89 1.36
C PHE A 281 -8.71 16.06 2.64
N GLU A 282 -8.65 16.70 3.81
CA GLU A 282 -8.79 16.10 5.15
C GLU A 282 -7.82 14.92 5.40
N ARG A 283 -6.76 14.83 4.59
CA ARG A 283 -5.81 13.71 4.62
C ARG A 283 -4.47 14.07 3.99
N ARG A 284 -3.38 13.78 4.70
CA ARG A 284 -2.04 13.84 4.11
C ARG A 284 -1.77 12.55 3.34
N THR A 285 -1.74 12.67 2.01
CA THR A 285 -1.36 11.59 1.11
C THR A 285 -0.12 12.01 0.36
N TYR A 286 0.84 11.10 0.17
CA TYR A 286 2.06 11.35 -0.57
C TYR A 286 2.26 10.27 -1.61
N ASN A 287 2.90 10.59 -2.73
CA ASN A 287 3.56 9.58 -3.54
C ASN A 287 5.07 9.64 -3.33
N THR A 288 5.74 8.51 -3.42
CA THR A 288 7.19 8.43 -3.25
C THR A 288 7.78 7.23 -4.01
N HIS A 289 9.02 7.40 -4.45
CA HIS A 289 9.90 6.40 -5.06
C HIS A 289 11.11 6.09 -4.18
N LEU A 290 11.08 6.51 -2.91
CA LEU A 290 12.11 6.17 -1.95
C LEU A 290 12.06 4.67 -1.60
N PRO A 291 13.23 4.04 -1.39
CA PRO A 291 13.30 2.69 -0.88
C PRO A 291 12.78 2.62 0.57
N PHE A 292 12.53 1.38 1.03
CA PHE A 292 11.99 1.15 2.38
C PHE A 292 12.97 1.50 3.49
N GLU A 293 14.17 2.00 3.25
CA GLU A 293 15.03 2.53 4.31
C GLU A 293 14.84 4.06 4.48
N LEU A 294 14.39 4.77 3.44
CA LEU A 294 14.32 6.24 3.41
C LEU A 294 12.94 6.91 3.60
N VAL A 295 11.83 6.28 3.20
CA VAL A 295 10.47 6.69 3.61
C VAL A 295 10.32 6.91 5.15
N PRO A 296 9.62 7.95 5.62
CA PRO A 296 9.42 8.21 7.05
C PRO A 296 8.49 7.22 7.75
N GLY A 297 8.54 7.14 9.09
CA GLY A 297 7.52 6.48 9.92
C GLY A 297 7.65 4.96 10.13
N LYS A 298 8.82 4.37 9.83
CA LYS A 298 9.02 2.90 9.75
C LYS A 298 9.31 2.17 11.05
N GLY A 299 9.18 2.82 12.20
CA GLY A 299 9.43 2.20 13.50
C GLY A 299 8.48 1.02 13.79
N LYS A 300 8.96 0.03 14.56
CA LYS A 300 8.11 -1.07 15.05
C LYS A 300 7.02 -0.53 15.96
N VAL A 301 5.80 -1.06 15.81
CA VAL A 301 4.77 -0.94 16.86
C VAL A 301 5.34 -1.64 18.11
N GLY A 302 5.63 -0.88 19.16
CA GLY A 302 6.20 -1.42 20.41
C GLY A 302 7.67 -1.11 20.71
N GLU A 303 8.45 -0.52 19.80
CA GLU A 303 9.68 0.23 20.19
C GLU A 303 9.34 1.65 20.71
N ILE A 304 8.05 1.92 20.85
CA ILE A 304 7.46 3.01 21.62
C ILE A 304 6.92 2.34 22.90
N PHE A 305 7.74 2.28 23.95
CA PHE A 305 7.27 1.87 25.25
C PHE A 305 6.47 3.03 25.84
N LEU A 306 5.14 3.04 25.72
CA LEU A 306 4.28 3.57 26.78
C LEU A 306 2.88 2.90 26.74
N PRO A 307 2.27 2.65 27.91
CA PRO A 307 0.93 2.05 28.06
C PRO A 307 -0.17 2.83 27.35
N TRP A 308 -1.25 2.10 27.05
CA TRP A 308 -2.45 2.49 26.31
C TRP A 308 -3.16 3.77 26.79
N GLU A 309 -2.85 4.28 27.99
CA GLU A 309 -3.49 5.45 28.61
C GLU A 309 -2.92 6.82 28.17
N THR A 310 -1.89 6.89 27.31
CA THR A 310 -1.21 8.17 26.99
C THR A 310 -1.40 8.70 25.56
N TRP A 311 -2.23 8.07 24.73
CA TRP A 311 -2.29 8.34 23.28
C TRP A 311 -2.96 9.65 22.84
N ALA A 312 -3.62 10.40 23.72
CA ALA A 312 -4.30 11.62 23.27
C ALA A 312 -3.41 12.88 23.22
N HIS A 313 -2.33 13.00 24.02
CA HIS A 313 -1.75 14.34 24.27
C HIS A 313 -0.22 14.45 24.51
N LYS A 314 0.63 13.52 24.03
CA LYS A 314 2.10 13.77 24.03
C LYS A 314 2.61 14.30 22.68
N PRO A 315 3.06 15.58 22.59
CA PRO A 315 3.68 16.12 21.39
C PRO A 315 5.02 15.39 21.11
N GLY A 316 5.20 14.90 19.87
CA GLY A 316 6.52 14.44 19.38
C GLY A 316 6.68 12.94 19.11
N VAL A 317 5.67 12.11 19.32
CA VAL A 317 5.71 10.68 18.93
C VAL A 317 5.17 10.51 17.51
N SER A 318 6.00 10.03 16.59
CA SER A 318 5.58 9.65 15.24
C SER A 318 4.79 8.35 15.33
N VAL A 319 3.54 8.36 14.90
CA VAL A 319 2.72 7.13 14.78
C VAL A 319 2.86 6.55 13.37
N ARG A 320 2.77 5.22 13.27
CA ARG A 320 3.04 4.50 12.02
C ARG A 320 1.95 4.80 10.98
N PRO A 321 2.31 5.34 9.80
CA PRO A 321 1.35 5.65 8.75
C PRO A 321 0.97 4.40 7.95
N ARG A 322 0.15 4.55 6.91
CA ARG A 322 -0.19 3.48 5.96
C ARG A 322 0.64 3.60 4.69
N TYR A 323 1.21 2.50 4.22
CA TYR A 323 1.98 2.43 2.98
C TYR A 323 1.26 1.54 1.97
N VAL A 324 1.00 2.06 0.78
CA VAL A 324 0.54 1.26 -0.35
C VAL A 324 1.70 1.12 -1.33
N TYR A 325 2.35 -0.05 -1.32
CA TYR A 325 3.47 -0.34 -2.19
C TYR A 325 3.00 -0.97 -3.50
N VAL A 326 3.17 -0.26 -4.61
CA VAL A 326 2.82 -0.73 -5.94
C VAL A 326 4.02 -1.34 -6.62
N VAL A 327 3.90 -2.62 -6.97
CA VAL A 327 4.93 -3.40 -7.67
C VAL A 327 4.44 -3.79 -9.08
N ARG A 328 5.37 -3.92 -10.01
CA ARG A 328 5.15 -4.33 -11.41
C ARG A 328 6.36 -5.12 -11.91
N ASP A 329 6.18 -5.96 -12.93
CA ASP A 329 7.30 -6.62 -13.62
C ASP A 329 8.39 -5.59 -14.01
N GLY A 330 9.62 -5.83 -13.56
CA GLY A 330 10.75 -4.94 -13.77
C GLY A 330 11.07 -4.67 -15.24
N ARG A 331 10.81 -5.63 -16.13
CA ARG A 331 11.04 -5.49 -17.57
C ARG A 331 10.07 -4.48 -18.18
N ASP A 332 8.80 -4.56 -17.80
CA ASP A 332 7.77 -3.60 -18.21
C ASP A 332 8.01 -2.21 -17.59
N CYS A 333 8.54 -2.14 -16.37
CA CYS A 333 8.99 -0.89 -15.74
C CYS A 333 10.11 -0.25 -16.55
N ALA A 334 11.14 -1.01 -16.92
CA ALA A 334 12.28 -0.52 -17.70
C ALA A 334 11.82 0.09 -19.03
N VAL A 335 10.99 -0.61 -19.81
CA VAL A 335 10.47 -0.08 -21.09
C VAL A 335 9.65 1.20 -20.87
N SER A 336 8.78 1.20 -19.87
CA SER A 336 7.96 2.37 -19.53
C SER A 336 8.81 3.56 -19.09
N PHE A 337 9.90 3.31 -18.38
CA PHE A 337 10.79 4.34 -17.86
C PHE A 337 11.67 4.92 -18.95
N TYR A 338 12.19 4.06 -19.83
CA TYR A 338 12.90 4.51 -21.03
C TYR A 338 12.06 5.48 -21.85
N HIS A 339 10.85 5.09 -22.26
CA HIS A 339 9.98 5.97 -23.04
C HIS A 339 9.63 7.26 -22.30
N HIS A 340 9.49 7.19 -20.98
CA HIS A 340 9.19 8.37 -20.17
C HIS A 340 10.35 9.36 -20.14
N LEU A 341 11.59 8.90 -19.96
CA LEU A 341 12.76 9.77 -19.91
C LEU A 341 13.21 10.22 -21.30
N SER A 342 13.19 9.33 -22.30
CA SER A 342 13.62 9.67 -23.67
C SER A 342 12.69 10.62 -24.40
N SER A 343 11.47 10.81 -23.88
CA SER A 343 10.50 11.78 -24.42
C SER A 343 10.51 13.12 -23.68
N GLN A 344 11.33 13.30 -22.64
CA GLN A 344 11.45 14.60 -21.96
C GLN A 344 12.45 15.49 -22.69
N ALA A 345 12.31 16.79 -22.49
CA ALA A 345 13.29 17.78 -22.89
C ALA A 345 14.62 17.53 -22.13
N PRO A 346 15.79 17.65 -22.78
CA PRO A 346 17.08 17.49 -22.13
C PRO A 346 17.26 18.37 -20.88
N GLU A 347 16.69 19.57 -20.91
CA GLU A 347 16.74 20.55 -19.81
C GLU A 347 16.00 20.08 -18.56
N ASP A 348 15.04 19.17 -18.71
CA ASP A 348 14.24 18.59 -17.62
C ASP A 348 14.79 17.21 -17.20
N GLY A 349 15.99 16.85 -17.65
CA GLY A 349 16.63 15.55 -17.35
C GLY A 349 16.28 14.44 -18.33
N GLY A 350 15.86 14.78 -19.55
CA GLY A 350 15.56 13.81 -20.61
C GLY A 350 16.74 12.91 -20.97
N TYR A 351 16.44 11.65 -21.28
CA TYR A 351 17.45 10.63 -21.58
C TYR A 351 17.70 10.52 -23.08
N ALA A 352 18.84 11.02 -23.54
CA ALA A 352 19.12 11.13 -24.97
C ALA A 352 19.64 9.85 -25.64
N LYS A 353 20.13 8.85 -24.88
CA LYS A 353 20.72 7.63 -25.46
C LYS A 353 19.64 6.61 -25.87
N GLY A 354 20.03 5.64 -26.69
CA GLY A 354 19.15 4.55 -27.13
C GLY A 354 18.80 3.55 -26.03
N TRP A 355 17.82 2.69 -26.30
CA TRP A 355 17.33 1.65 -25.38
C TRP A 355 18.45 0.79 -24.77
N ASN A 356 19.43 0.34 -25.56
CA ASN A 356 20.48 -0.55 -25.05
C ASN A 356 21.33 0.13 -23.97
N ALA A 357 21.74 1.37 -24.19
CA ALA A 357 22.47 2.15 -23.19
C ALA A 357 21.62 2.43 -21.95
N PHE A 358 20.33 2.69 -22.13
CA PHE A 358 19.40 2.82 -21.01
C PHE A 358 19.32 1.54 -20.19
N PHE A 359 19.15 0.39 -20.85
CA PHE A 359 19.06 -0.90 -20.18
C PHE A 359 20.32 -1.21 -19.38
N ASP A 360 21.50 -0.97 -19.96
CA ASP A 360 22.80 -1.18 -19.29
C ASP A 360 22.92 -0.32 -18.03
N GLU A 361 22.58 0.96 -18.10
CA GLU A 361 22.61 1.85 -16.95
C GLU A 361 21.51 1.52 -15.92
N TRP A 362 20.33 1.12 -16.39
CA TRP A 362 19.19 0.78 -15.53
C TRP A 362 19.43 -0.49 -14.72
N ILE A 363 19.93 -1.56 -15.35
CA ILE A 363 20.18 -2.84 -14.67
C ILE A 363 21.32 -2.74 -13.65
N GLU A 364 22.25 -1.82 -13.87
CA GLU A 364 23.35 -1.47 -12.95
C GLU A 364 22.93 -0.48 -11.86
N GLY A 365 21.66 -0.02 -11.86
CA GLY A 365 21.14 0.93 -10.87
C GLY A 365 21.68 2.36 -11.02
N LYS A 366 22.14 2.75 -12.21
CA LYS A 366 22.68 4.09 -12.51
C LYS A 366 21.60 5.10 -12.95
N ILE A 367 20.35 4.66 -13.06
CA ILE A 367 19.19 5.53 -13.30
C ILE A 367 18.61 5.98 -11.96
N ALA A 368 17.95 7.14 -11.95
CA ALA A 368 17.32 7.71 -10.75
C ALA A 368 16.48 6.66 -9.99
N PHE A 369 16.56 6.71 -8.66
CA PHE A 369 15.98 5.76 -7.69
C PHE A 369 16.68 4.39 -7.63
N GLY A 370 17.81 4.23 -8.32
CA GLY A 370 18.67 3.06 -8.23
C GLY A 370 18.14 1.83 -8.97
N GLY A 371 18.66 0.66 -8.59
CA GLY A 371 18.32 -0.63 -9.18
C GLY A 371 16.91 -1.08 -8.78
N TRP A 372 16.14 -1.55 -9.77
CA TRP A 372 14.77 -2.02 -9.54
C TRP A 372 14.70 -3.21 -8.57
N ALA A 373 15.64 -4.16 -8.68
CA ALA A 373 15.64 -5.37 -7.86
C ALA A 373 15.97 -5.06 -6.40
N GLU A 374 16.97 -4.20 -6.17
CA GLU A 374 17.35 -3.71 -4.85
C GLU A 374 16.22 -2.88 -4.22
N HIS A 375 15.60 -2.00 -5.01
CA HIS A 375 14.44 -1.24 -4.55
C HIS A 375 13.30 -2.18 -4.15
N LEU A 376 13.01 -3.21 -4.94
CA LEU A 376 11.98 -4.19 -4.60
C LEU A 376 12.32 -4.98 -3.33
N LYS A 377 13.59 -5.37 -3.18
CA LYS A 377 14.09 -6.08 -2.00
C LYS A 377 13.99 -5.23 -0.74
N SER A 378 14.23 -3.91 -0.80
CA SER A 378 14.04 -3.04 0.37
C SER A 378 12.61 -3.12 0.94
N TRP A 379 11.62 -3.17 0.06
CA TRP A 379 10.20 -3.27 0.42
C TRP A 379 9.76 -4.69 0.81
N GLN A 380 10.65 -5.66 0.69
CA GLN A 380 10.47 -7.01 1.24
C GLN A 380 10.94 -7.01 2.70
N VAL A 381 10.13 -6.41 3.58
CA VAL A 381 10.43 -6.34 5.02
C VAL A 381 10.66 -7.76 5.57
N PRO A 382 11.79 -8.05 6.24
CA PRO A 382 12.07 -9.36 6.82
C PRO A 382 11.15 -9.67 8.01
N GLY A 383 10.66 -10.91 8.10
CA GLY A 383 9.66 -11.32 9.10
C GLY A 383 8.24 -11.09 8.58
N ASP A 384 7.27 -11.85 9.07
CA ASP A 384 5.90 -11.81 8.58
C ASP A 384 5.37 -10.38 8.49
N PHE A 385 4.96 -9.98 7.29
CA PHE A 385 3.68 -9.30 7.20
C PHE A 385 3.57 -7.89 7.80
N ASP A 386 4.42 -6.90 7.52
CA ASP A 386 4.24 -5.58 8.17
C ASP A 386 2.82 -5.03 7.92
N PRO A 387 1.96 -4.91 8.95
CA PRO A 387 0.56 -4.54 8.78
C PRO A 387 0.35 -3.10 8.31
N ALA A 388 1.39 -2.27 8.38
CA ALA A 388 1.35 -0.93 7.84
C ALA A 388 1.55 -0.89 6.32
N VAL A 389 2.02 -1.96 5.69
CA VAL A 389 2.31 -2.01 4.25
C VAL A 389 1.28 -2.87 3.54
N LEU A 390 0.60 -2.33 2.53
CA LEU A 390 -0.19 -3.10 1.57
C LEU A 390 0.55 -3.19 0.24
N VAL A 391 0.85 -4.42 -0.20
CA VAL A 391 1.45 -4.66 -1.51
C VAL A 391 0.36 -4.85 -2.58
N VAL A 392 0.47 -4.10 -3.67
CA VAL A 392 -0.45 -4.13 -4.81
C VAL A 392 0.34 -4.34 -6.11
N ARG A 393 -0.02 -5.38 -6.87
CA ARG A 393 0.59 -5.61 -8.20
C ARG A 393 -0.14 -4.82 -9.28
N TYR A 394 0.60 -4.24 -10.21
CA TYR A 394 0.06 -3.56 -11.37
C TYR A 394 -0.85 -4.46 -12.22
N GLU A 395 -0.45 -5.71 -12.35
CA GLU A 395 -1.15 -6.76 -13.07
C GLU A 395 -2.51 -7.07 -12.43
N ASP A 396 -2.60 -7.01 -11.09
CA ASP A 396 -3.86 -7.19 -10.37
C ASP A 396 -4.81 -6.00 -10.60
N MET A 397 -4.29 -4.77 -10.65
CA MET A 397 -5.09 -3.59 -11.02
C MET A 397 -5.67 -3.72 -12.44
N LYS A 398 -4.89 -4.30 -13.37
CA LYS A 398 -5.35 -4.58 -14.75
C LYS A 398 -6.38 -5.69 -14.82
N ASN A 399 -6.24 -6.73 -13.99
CA ASN A 399 -7.09 -7.91 -14.02
C ASN A 399 -8.44 -7.67 -13.32
N ASN A 400 -8.42 -7.13 -12.09
CA ASN A 400 -9.63 -6.87 -11.30
C ASN A 400 -9.48 -5.61 -10.44
N LEU A 401 -9.63 -4.45 -11.08
CA LEU A 401 -9.50 -3.15 -10.42
C LEU A 401 -10.44 -2.99 -9.22
N ARG A 402 -11.68 -3.49 -9.28
CA ARG A 402 -12.67 -3.33 -8.19
C ARG A 402 -12.18 -4.00 -6.91
N GLU A 403 -11.64 -5.21 -7.01
CA GLU A 403 -11.10 -5.92 -5.86
C GLU A 403 -9.88 -5.21 -5.26
N VAL A 404 -9.00 -4.68 -6.11
CA VAL A 404 -7.88 -3.86 -5.64
C VAL A 404 -8.38 -2.60 -4.92
N VAL A 405 -9.36 -1.90 -5.46
CA VAL A 405 -9.98 -0.73 -4.81
C VAL A 405 -10.53 -1.09 -3.44
N LYS A 406 -11.19 -2.25 -3.29
CA LYS A 406 -11.71 -2.73 -2.00
C LYS A 406 -10.58 -2.94 -0.99
N ARG A 407 -9.52 -3.66 -1.37
CA ARG A 407 -8.35 -3.93 -0.51
C ARG A 407 -7.65 -2.63 -0.09
N VAL A 408 -7.44 -1.71 -1.03
CA VAL A 408 -6.83 -0.40 -0.76
C VAL A 408 -7.72 0.42 0.18
N ALA A 409 -9.04 0.39 -0.01
CA ALA A 409 -9.97 1.09 0.87
C ALA A 409 -9.94 0.53 2.29
N THR A 410 -9.98 -0.78 2.49
CA THR A 410 -9.83 -1.41 3.81
C THR A 410 -8.54 -0.95 4.50
N HIS A 411 -7.42 -0.98 3.79
CA HIS A 411 -6.12 -0.64 4.36
C HIS A 411 -5.98 0.85 4.69
N VAL A 412 -6.32 1.74 3.75
CA VAL A 412 -6.18 3.20 3.90
C VAL A 412 -7.14 3.76 4.94
N LEU A 413 -8.36 3.21 5.02
CA LEU A 413 -9.36 3.64 6.00
C LEU A 413 -9.13 3.02 7.38
N GLY A 414 -8.22 2.04 7.50
CA GLY A 414 -7.81 1.45 8.79
C GLY A 414 -8.86 0.55 9.44
N GLY A 415 -9.70 -0.13 8.67
CA GLY A 415 -10.75 -1.02 9.19
C GLY A 415 -11.60 -1.69 8.09
N PRO A 416 -12.62 -2.48 8.44
CA PRO A 416 -13.49 -3.15 7.47
C PRO A 416 -14.03 -2.17 6.44
N CYS A 417 -14.07 -2.60 5.17
CA CYS A 417 -14.46 -1.73 4.05
C CYS A 417 -15.92 -1.31 4.20
N GLN A 418 -16.17 -0.10 4.72
CA GLN A 418 -17.52 0.49 4.79
C GLN A 418 -17.96 1.08 3.43
N VAL A 419 -17.20 0.81 2.37
CA VAL A 419 -17.49 1.29 1.02
C VAL A 419 -18.55 0.39 0.40
N SER A 420 -19.67 0.96 0.01
CA SER A 420 -20.73 0.20 -0.67
C SER A 420 -20.22 -0.39 -1.98
N GLU A 421 -20.73 -1.56 -2.39
CA GLU A 421 -20.43 -2.15 -3.69
C GLU A 421 -20.64 -1.14 -4.84
N GLN A 422 -21.69 -0.32 -4.75
CA GLN A 422 -21.98 0.71 -5.75
C GLN A 422 -20.91 1.81 -5.79
N ASP A 423 -20.36 2.21 -4.64
CA ASP A 423 -19.23 3.15 -4.57
C ASP A 423 -17.95 2.52 -5.13
N LEU A 424 -17.66 1.25 -4.82
CA LEU A 424 -16.53 0.50 -5.39
C LEU A 424 -16.58 0.45 -6.92
N TYR A 425 -17.75 0.17 -7.50
CA TYR A 425 -17.96 0.21 -8.95
C TYR A 425 -17.72 1.60 -9.54
N ARG A 426 -18.22 2.66 -8.87
CA ARG A 426 -18.05 4.05 -9.33
C ARG A 426 -16.59 4.49 -9.27
N ILE A 427 -15.88 4.15 -8.20
CA ILE A 427 -14.45 4.44 -8.05
C ILE A 427 -13.66 3.71 -9.14
N ALA A 428 -13.85 2.40 -9.30
CA ALA A 428 -13.16 1.62 -10.32
C ALA A 428 -13.41 2.17 -11.74
N ALA A 429 -14.64 2.59 -12.06
CA ALA A 429 -14.95 3.20 -13.36
C ALA A 429 -14.19 4.53 -13.58
N ARG A 430 -14.11 5.39 -12.56
CA ARG A 430 -13.35 6.67 -12.62
C ARG A 430 -11.84 6.44 -12.71
N CYS A 431 -11.35 5.37 -12.11
CA CYS A 431 -9.95 4.97 -12.16
C CYS A 431 -9.61 4.12 -13.39
N SER A 432 -10.53 3.88 -14.32
CA SER A 432 -10.20 3.12 -15.53
C SER A 432 -9.15 3.84 -16.38
N PHE A 433 -8.25 3.07 -16.99
CA PHE A 433 -7.16 3.62 -17.82
C PHE A 433 -7.69 4.53 -18.94
N ASP A 434 -8.76 4.12 -19.63
CA ASP A 434 -9.39 4.90 -20.69
C ASP A 434 -9.94 6.24 -20.19
N ARG A 435 -10.46 6.26 -18.95
CA ARG A 435 -10.96 7.50 -18.34
C ARG A 435 -9.81 8.42 -17.98
N MET A 436 -8.79 7.91 -17.31
CA MET A 436 -7.62 8.71 -16.93
C MET A 436 -6.90 9.26 -18.17
N LYS A 437 -6.79 8.47 -19.25
CA LYS A 437 -6.18 8.91 -20.51
C LYS A 437 -6.95 10.03 -21.20
N LYS A 438 -8.28 10.09 -21.06
CA LYS A 438 -9.11 11.21 -21.55
C LYS A 438 -8.93 12.50 -20.73
N GLU A 439 -8.53 12.37 -19.47
CA GLU A 439 -8.31 13.49 -18.54
C GLU A 439 -6.80 13.66 -18.24
N ILE A 440 -5.95 13.45 -19.26
CA ILE A 440 -4.49 13.31 -19.10
C ILE A 440 -3.84 14.51 -18.41
N ASP A 441 -4.35 15.73 -18.63
CA ASP A 441 -3.83 16.96 -18.03
C ASP A 441 -3.90 16.98 -16.50
N ARG A 442 -4.77 16.14 -15.92
CA ARG A 442 -4.88 15.98 -14.45
C ARG A 442 -3.78 15.09 -13.86
N PHE A 443 -3.09 14.32 -14.70
CA PHE A 443 -2.22 13.21 -14.28
C PHE A 443 -0.79 13.31 -14.80
N GLN A 444 -0.56 13.99 -15.92
CA GLN A 444 0.77 14.15 -16.48
C GLN A 444 1.61 15.18 -15.68
N PRO A 445 2.91 14.94 -15.48
CA PRO A 445 3.78 15.89 -14.79
C PRO A 445 3.71 17.30 -15.40
N LYS A 446 3.50 18.32 -14.56
CA LYS A 446 3.50 19.73 -14.98
C LYS A 446 4.90 20.31 -15.19
N SER A 447 5.89 19.75 -14.49
CA SER A 447 7.29 20.21 -14.50
C SER A 447 8.10 19.68 -15.68
N VAL A 448 7.53 18.84 -16.53
CA VAL A 448 8.23 18.17 -17.63
C VAL A 448 7.72 18.70 -18.96
N ARG A 449 8.63 19.22 -19.77
CA ARG A 449 8.38 19.50 -21.19
C ARG A 449 8.65 18.24 -21.99
N TRP A 450 7.70 17.86 -22.84
CA TRP A 450 7.87 16.71 -23.74
C TRP A 450 8.57 17.16 -25.02
N SER A 451 9.67 16.50 -25.36
CA SER A 451 10.39 16.70 -26.63
C SER A 451 9.73 15.96 -27.79
N ASN A 452 9.03 14.86 -27.48
CA ASN A 452 8.26 14.08 -28.45
C ASN A 452 6.77 14.47 -28.40
N PRO A 453 6.20 15.10 -29.45
CA PRO A 453 4.79 15.50 -29.47
C PRO A 453 3.81 14.32 -29.51
N ASP A 454 4.25 13.14 -29.95
CA ASP A 454 3.42 11.93 -29.99
C ASP A 454 3.48 11.13 -28.69
N TYR A 455 4.32 11.55 -27.73
CA TYR A 455 4.40 10.89 -26.43
C TYR A 455 3.19 11.21 -25.57
N CYS A 456 2.65 10.17 -24.92
CA CYS A 456 1.58 10.30 -23.95
C CYS A 456 2.02 9.66 -22.62
N PHE A 457 1.95 10.41 -21.53
CA PHE A 457 2.35 9.94 -20.20
C PHE A 457 1.60 8.66 -19.77
N LEU A 458 0.30 8.58 -20.06
CA LEU A 458 -0.48 7.34 -19.99
C LEU A 458 -0.39 6.58 -21.33
N ARG A 459 0.78 5.95 -21.56
CA ARG A 459 1.19 5.36 -22.84
C ARG A 459 0.29 4.22 -23.34
N LYS A 460 0.56 2.97 -22.93
CA LYS A 460 -0.18 1.76 -23.35
C LYS A 460 -1.05 1.17 -22.23
N GLY A 461 -0.54 1.17 -21.00
CA GLY A 461 -1.24 0.54 -19.87
C GLY A 461 -1.41 -0.97 -20.03
N GLU A 462 -0.43 -1.64 -20.62
CA GLU A 462 -0.44 -3.08 -20.94
C GLU A 462 0.61 -3.83 -20.11
N VAL A 463 0.41 -5.14 -19.98
CA VAL A 463 1.34 -6.09 -19.34
C VAL A 463 2.01 -6.90 -20.45
N GLY A 464 3.32 -7.06 -20.39
CA GLY A 464 4.11 -7.81 -21.38
C GLY A 464 4.55 -6.98 -22.59
N ASP A 465 4.57 -5.65 -22.50
CA ASP A 465 5.10 -4.81 -23.60
C ASP A 465 6.63 -4.90 -23.71
N TRP A 466 7.28 -5.46 -22.70
CA TRP A 466 8.71 -5.73 -22.72
C TRP A 466 9.12 -6.77 -23.79
N GLU A 467 8.27 -7.73 -24.14
CA GLU A 467 8.58 -8.81 -25.09
C GLU A 467 8.98 -8.30 -26.48
N VAL A 468 8.51 -7.12 -26.88
CA VAL A 468 8.86 -6.51 -28.18
C VAL A 468 10.12 -5.66 -28.14
N THR A 469 10.62 -5.33 -26.94
CA THR A 469 11.73 -4.40 -26.75
C THR A 469 13.00 -5.11 -26.27
N PHE A 470 12.86 -6.09 -25.37
CA PHE A 470 13.97 -6.85 -24.83
C PHE A 470 14.55 -7.81 -25.86
N THR A 471 15.89 -7.91 -25.89
CA THR A 471 16.57 -9.03 -26.54
C THR A 471 16.67 -10.22 -25.59
N ALA A 472 16.91 -11.42 -26.12
CA ALA A 472 17.11 -12.62 -25.30
C ALA A 472 18.30 -12.46 -24.33
N GLU A 473 19.37 -11.78 -24.76
CA GLU A 473 20.53 -11.47 -23.92
C GLU A 473 20.18 -10.52 -22.76
N GLN A 474 19.34 -9.51 -23.02
CA GLN A 474 18.88 -8.58 -21.98
C GLN A 474 17.97 -9.29 -20.97
N GLU A 475 17.14 -10.22 -21.43
CA GLU A 475 16.32 -11.06 -20.55
C GLU A 475 17.18 -11.96 -19.64
N GLU A 476 18.22 -12.60 -20.20
CA GLU A 476 19.16 -13.41 -19.42
C GLU A 476 19.90 -12.56 -18.37
N ARG A 477 20.39 -11.38 -18.76
CA ARG A 477 21.04 -10.44 -17.83
C ARG A 477 20.09 -9.97 -16.73
N PHE A 478 18.83 -9.70 -17.06
CA PHE A 478 17.80 -9.37 -16.09
C PHE A 478 17.60 -10.52 -15.10
N GLN A 479 17.42 -11.75 -15.60
CA GLN A 479 17.23 -12.93 -14.77
C GLN A 479 18.41 -13.19 -13.84
N LYS A 480 19.65 -13.04 -14.33
CA LYS A 480 20.86 -13.13 -13.52
C LYS A 480 20.90 -12.08 -12.41
N LYS A 481 20.44 -10.85 -12.69
CA LYS A 481 20.35 -9.79 -11.68
C LYS A 481 19.33 -10.12 -10.58
N ILE A 482 18.20 -10.75 -10.94
CA ILE A 482 17.22 -11.25 -9.97
C ILE A 482 17.87 -12.29 -9.05
N GLU A 483 18.57 -13.26 -9.62
CA GLU A 483 19.27 -14.31 -8.87
C GLU A 483 20.34 -13.74 -7.93
N GLU A 484 21.11 -12.76 -8.38
CA GLU A 484 22.11 -12.06 -7.56
C GLU A 484 21.47 -11.38 -6.34
N VAL A 485 20.33 -10.71 -6.54
CA VAL A 485 19.70 -9.90 -5.49
C VAL A 485 18.86 -10.74 -4.53
N PHE A 486 18.07 -11.68 -5.03
CA PHE A 486 17.14 -12.48 -4.23
C PHE A 486 17.71 -13.83 -3.80
N GLY A 487 18.80 -14.28 -4.42
CA GLY A 487 19.49 -15.53 -4.09
C GLY A 487 18.76 -16.77 -4.58
N PHE A 488 19.04 -17.89 -3.91
CA PHE A 488 18.50 -19.21 -4.23
C PHE A 488 17.83 -19.80 -2.99
N ASP A 489 16.82 -20.64 -3.21
CA ASP A 489 16.19 -21.39 -2.13
C ASP A 489 17.12 -22.51 -1.62
N ARG A 490 16.71 -23.18 -0.54
CA ARG A 490 17.48 -24.29 0.06
C ARG A 490 17.70 -25.48 -0.88
N PHE A 491 17.03 -25.52 -2.03
CA PHE A 491 17.15 -26.55 -3.06
C PHE A 491 17.95 -26.07 -4.27
N GLY A 492 18.55 -24.88 -4.22
CA GLY A 492 19.34 -24.30 -5.29
C GLY A 492 18.52 -23.73 -6.44
N LYS A 493 17.21 -23.52 -6.27
CA LYS A 493 16.37 -22.87 -7.28
C LYS A 493 16.41 -21.34 -7.09
N PRO A 494 16.55 -20.54 -8.17
CA PRO A 494 16.43 -19.09 -8.10
C PRO A 494 15.20 -18.65 -7.32
N LEU A 495 15.39 -17.78 -6.32
CA LEU A 495 14.29 -17.09 -5.68
C LEU A 495 13.84 -15.97 -6.62
N GLY A 496 12.62 -16.11 -7.15
CA GLY A 496 11.93 -15.00 -7.78
C GLY A 496 11.60 -13.93 -6.74
N PRO A 497 11.35 -12.67 -7.17
CA PRO A 497 10.93 -11.61 -6.28
C PRO A 497 9.56 -11.97 -5.67
N PRO A 498 9.47 -12.29 -4.36
CA PRO A 498 8.25 -12.86 -3.78
C PRO A 498 7.04 -11.93 -3.88
N LEU A 499 7.29 -10.62 -3.91
CA LEU A 499 6.26 -9.60 -4.06
C LEU A 499 5.57 -9.62 -5.44
N LEU A 500 6.23 -10.15 -6.48
CA LEU A 500 5.61 -10.37 -7.79
C LEU A 500 4.81 -11.67 -7.84
N ASP A 501 5.26 -12.71 -7.14
CA ASP A 501 4.66 -14.06 -7.20
C ASP A 501 3.50 -14.27 -6.23
N ARG A 502 3.36 -13.41 -5.22
CA ARG A 502 2.24 -13.46 -4.26
C ARG A 502 0.91 -13.25 -5.01
N MET A 503 0.12 -14.32 -5.12
CA MET A 503 -1.26 -14.24 -5.60
C MET A 503 -2.08 -13.35 -4.65
N SER A 504 -2.93 -12.49 -5.21
CA SER A 504 -3.91 -11.67 -4.48
C SER A 504 -4.75 -12.44 -3.44
N ALA A 505 -4.89 -13.76 -3.57
CA ALA A 505 -5.71 -14.61 -2.70
C ALA A 505 -5.24 -14.65 -1.22
N MET A 506 -3.95 -14.47 -0.92
CA MET A 506 -3.52 -14.36 0.49
C MET A 506 -3.87 -13.00 1.13
N TYR A 507 -4.27 -12.01 0.33
CA TYR A 507 -4.84 -10.75 0.83
C TYR A 507 -6.37 -10.74 0.81
N SER A 508 -7.02 -11.79 0.30
CA SER A 508 -8.48 -11.96 0.43
C SER A 508 -8.89 -12.52 1.80
N ASP A 509 -7.94 -12.98 2.60
CA ASP A 509 -8.14 -13.30 4.01
C ASP A 509 -8.18 -12.03 4.87
N ILE A 510 -9.09 -11.11 4.51
CA ILE A 510 -9.54 -10.02 5.39
C ILE A 510 -9.99 -10.58 6.75
N GLY A 511 -10.34 -11.88 6.84
CA GLY A 511 -10.65 -12.58 8.09
C GLY A 511 -9.50 -12.66 9.09
N VAL A 512 -8.23 -12.67 8.65
CA VAL A 512 -7.07 -12.66 9.59
C VAL A 512 -6.89 -11.28 10.24
N TRP A 513 -7.42 -10.23 9.61
CA TRP A 513 -7.37 -8.85 10.11
C TRP A 513 -8.51 -8.51 11.08
N GLU A 514 -9.60 -9.27 11.09
CA GLU A 514 -10.68 -9.13 12.09
C GLU A 514 -10.23 -9.66 13.47
N GLU A 515 -9.48 -10.76 13.53
CA GLU A 515 -8.98 -11.34 14.80
C GLU A 515 -7.92 -10.47 15.47
N ALA A 516 -7.08 -9.77 14.71
CA ALA A 516 -6.09 -8.83 15.26
C ALA A 516 -6.71 -7.56 15.87
N TRP A 517 -7.99 -7.28 15.58
CA TRP A 517 -8.70 -6.07 16.01
C TRP A 517 -9.57 -6.25 17.24
N THR A 518 -9.87 -7.48 17.67
CA THR A 518 -10.80 -7.72 18.80
C THR A 518 -10.17 -7.54 20.18
N GLY A 519 -8.90 -7.19 20.30
CA GLY A 519 -8.30 -6.79 21.59
C GLY A 519 -8.33 -7.88 22.68
N ILE A 520 -8.50 -9.15 22.33
CA ILE A 520 -8.42 -10.28 23.27
C ILE A 520 -7.38 -11.27 22.74
N PRO A 521 -6.21 -11.41 23.40
CA PRO A 521 -5.23 -12.41 23.02
C PRO A 521 -5.59 -13.74 23.70
N GLU A 522 -6.42 -14.55 23.06
CA GLU A 522 -6.55 -15.95 23.43
C GLU A 522 -6.44 -16.84 22.20
N ARG A 523 -5.23 -16.95 21.64
CA ARG A 523 -4.57 -18.25 21.35
C ARG A 523 -3.19 -18.07 20.70
N PRO A 524 -2.25 -18.98 20.99
CA PRO A 524 -0.88 -18.89 20.52
C PRO A 524 -0.80 -19.18 19.01
N ILE A 525 -0.13 -18.29 18.29
CA ILE A 525 0.23 -18.44 16.88
C ILE A 525 1.05 -19.73 16.75
N ALA A 526 0.45 -20.75 16.11
CA ALA A 526 1.14 -21.95 15.72
C ALA A 526 2.17 -21.59 14.63
N ARG A 527 3.45 -21.78 14.96
CA ARG A 527 4.58 -21.76 14.02
C ARG A 527 4.31 -22.71 12.86
N TYR A 528 4.51 -22.25 11.63
CA TYR A 528 4.74 -23.09 10.45
C TYR A 528 6.01 -22.64 9.72
#